data_AF-A0A951YEM9-F1
#
_entry.id   AF-A0A951YEM9-F1
#
_cell.length_a   1.000
_cell.length_b   1.000
_cell.length_c   1.000
_cell.angle_alpha   90.00
_cell.angle_beta   90.00
_cell.angle_gamma   90.00
#
_symmetry.space_group_name_H-M   'P 1'
#
loop_
_entity.id
_entity.type
_entity.pdbx_description
1 polymer ?
#
loop_
_entity_poly.entity_id
_entity_poly.type
_entity_poly.pdbx_seq_one_letter_code
_entity_poly.pdbx_strand_id
1 'polypeptide(L)'
;MKKKSLLITATTAIIYLTISSYSGGPAHNGTGNMTGSPGSSGNCTGCHSGGGGTTTGAIIVRLKSAGTGSLPVTSYIAGETYTVTITGGYLTAGLDDFGFQFTALKGSDNTATGTYSNLGTMVHEFNSTNTKLVEHNAAIPKTSGAYI
;
A
#
# COMPACT_ATOMS: atom_id res chain seq x y z
N MET A 1 -40.75 5.90 -17.35
CA MET A 1 -39.92 6.37 -16.22
C MET A 1 -39.18 5.23 -15.50
N LYS A 2 -39.83 4.08 -15.23
CA LYS A 2 -39.21 2.92 -14.53
C LYS A 2 -37.96 2.32 -15.22
N LYS A 3 -37.97 2.20 -16.56
CA LYS A 3 -36.84 1.64 -17.34
C LYS A 3 -35.58 2.53 -17.30
N LYS A 4 -35.75 3.86 -17.33
CA LYS A 4 -34.64 4.82 -17.25
C LYS A 4 -34.03 4.84 -15.84
N SER A 5 -34.88 4.77 -14.80
CA SER A 5 -34.41 4.65 -13.41
C SER A 5 -33.61 3.37 -13.18
N LEU A 6 -34.08 2.23 -13.70
CA LEU A 6 -33.37 0.96 -13.59
C LEU A 6 -32.01 0.98 -14.30
N LEU A 7 -31.96 1.59 -15.48
CA LEU A 7 -30.72 1.71 -16.25
C LEU A 7 -29.69 2.60 -15.51
N ILE A 8 -30.13 3.73 -14.96
CA ILE A 8 -29.26 4.62 -14.16
C ILE A 8 -28.72 3.88 -12.93
N THR A 9 -29.58 3.20 -12.17
CA THR A 9 -29.15 2.44 -10.99
C THR A 9 -28.16 1.33 -11.36
N ALA A 10 -28.40 0.60 -12.45
CA ALA A 10 -27.49 -0.45 -12.92
C ALA A 10 -26.13 0.11 -13.35
N THR A 11 -26.11 1.22 -14.10
CA THR A 11 -24.86 1.87 -14.52
C THR A 11 -24.07 2.39 -13.32
N THR A 12 -24.72 3.05 -12.36
CA THR A 12 -24.03 3.53 -11.14
C THR A 12 -23.49 2.37 -10.30
N ALA A 13 -24.22 1.27 -10.18
CA ALA A 13 -23.75 0.09 -9.45
C ALA A 13 -22.52 -0.56 -10.12
N ILE A 14 -22.49 -0.64 -11.46
CA ILE A 14 -21.34 -1.16 -12.20
C ILE A 14 -20.14 -0.22 -12.02
N ILE A 15 -20.32 1.09 -12.15
CA ILE A 15 -19.24 2.07 -11.94
C ILE A 15 -18.69 1.97 -10.52
N TYR A 16 -19.56 1.91 -9.51
CA TYR A 16 -19.15 1.75 -8.12
C TYR A 16 -18.32 0.49 -7.93
N LEU A 17 -18.78 -0.66 -8.44
CA LEU A 17 -18.08 -1.94 -8.34
C LEU A 17 -16.71 -1.90 -9.03
N THR A 18 -16.60 -1.20 -10.16
CA THR A 18 -15.33 -1.06 -10.89
C THR A 18 -14.32 -0.14 -10.21
N ILE A 19 -14.77 0.84 -9.42
CA ILE A 19 -13.88 1.80 -8.72
C ILE A 19 -13.50 1.25 -7.34
N SER A 20 -14.37 0.48 -6.68
CA SER A 20 -14.09 -0.09 -5.37
C SER A 20 -13.31 -1.40 -5.40
N SER A 21 -13.13 -2.03 -6.58
CA SER A 21 -12.61 -3.39 -6.73
C SER A 21 -11.17 -3.61 -6.23
N TYR A 22 -10.45 -2.54 -5.86
CA TYR A 22 -9.08 -2.61 -5.37
C TYR A 22 -8.84 -1.87 -4.05
N SER A 23 -9.89 -1.41 -3.36
CA SER A 23 -9.73 -0.68 -2.09
C SER A 23 -9.11 -1.52 -0.97
N GLY A 24 -9.17 -2.85 -1.12
CA GLY A 24 -8.51 -3.82 -0.24
C GLY A 24 -7.08 -4.18 -0.62
N GLY A 25 -6.47 -3.43 -1.55
CA GLY A 25 -5.10 -3.66 -2.03
C GLY A 25 -5.05 -4.47 -3.32
N PRO A 26 -4.11 -4.16 -4.23
CA PRO A 26 -4.03 -4.81 -5.54
C PRO A 26 -3.67 -6.31 -5.46
N ALA A 27 -2.86 -6.76 -4.50
CA ALA A 27 -2.52 -8.17 -4.40
C ALA A 27 -3.72 -9.02 -3.95
N HIS A 28 -4.42 -8.57 -2.91
CA HIS A 28 -5.63 -9.23 -2.40
C HIS A 28 -6.72 -9.37 -3.47
N ASN A 29 -6.85 -8.37 -4.34
CA ASN A 29 -7.85 -8.35 -5.41
C ASN A 29 -7.35 -8.97 -6.73
N GLY A 30 -6.28 -9.78 -6.68
CA GLY A 30 -5.85 -10.64 -7.80
C GLY A 30 -4.91 -10.00 -8.82
N THR A 31 -4.53 -8.73 -8.65
CA THR A 31 -3.58 -8.04 -9.54
C THR A 31 -2.12 -8.40 -9.20
N GLY A 32 -1.85 -8.84 -7.97
CA GLY A 32 -0.56 -9.35 -7.53
C GLY A 32 0.44 -8.26 -7.10
N ASN A 33 1.73 -8.54 -7.32
CA ASN A 33 2.82 -7.64 -6.93
C ASN A 33 2.91 -6.44 -7.88
N MET A 34 2.55 -5.26 -7.38
CA MET A 34 2.59 -3.95 -8.02
C MET A 34 3.55 -2.98 -7.31
N THR A 35 4.52 -3.48 -6.54
CA THR A 35 5.55 -2.65 -5.91
C THR A 35 6.56 -2.06 -6.90
N GLY A 36 6.65 -2.60 -8.12
CA GLY A 36 7.74 -2.32 -9.06
C GLY A 36 9.07 -2.99 -8.66
N SER A 37 9.08 -3.84 -7.62
CA SER A 37 10.25 -4.63 -7.24
C SER A 37 10.62 -5.67 -8.32
N PRO A 38 11.81 -6.28 -8.24
CA PRO A 38 12.08 -7.52 -8.97
C PRO A 38 10.96 -8.54 -8.76
N GLY A 39 10.52 -9.18 -9.85
CA GLY A 39 9.40 -10.12 -9.85
C GLY A 39 8.00 -9.48 -9.79
N SER A 40 7.89 -8.16 -9.85
CA SER A 40 6.60 -7.44 -9.94
C SER A 40 6.01 -7.52 -11.35
N SER A 41 4.68 -7.60 -11.46
CA SER A 41 3.94 -7.60 -12.72
C SER A 41 3.68 -6.19 -13.28
N GLY A 42 4.10 -5.15 -12.56
CA GLY A 42 3.89 -3.76 -12.93
C GLY A 42 4.16 -2.82 -11.76
N ASN A 43 3.43 -1.73 -11.71
CA ASN A 43 3.44 -0.85 -10.54
C ASN A 43 2.08 -0.14 -10.42
N CYS A 44 1.93 0.71 -9.40
CA CYS A 44 0.70 1.46 -9.15
C CYS A 44 0.22 2.28 -10.36
N THR A 45 1.10 2.67 -11.29
CA THR A 45 0.72 3.47 -12.47
C THR A 45 -0.08 2.67 -13.50
N GLY A 46 -0.14 1.34 -13.38
CA GLY A 46 -0.99 0.50 -14.24
C GLY A 46 -2.49 0.74 -14.01
N CYS A 47 -2.88 1.17 -12.80
CA CYS A 47 -4.26 1.50 -12.45
C CYS A 47 -4.43 2.98 -12.10
N HIS A 48 -3.39 3.61 -11.55
CA HIS A 48 -3.38 5.03 -11.21
C HIS A 48 -2.54 5.81 -12.21
N SER A 49 -3.14 6.23 -13.31
CA SER A 49 -2.50 7.23 -14.17
C SER A 49 -2.26 8.50 -13.36
N GLY A 50 -1.08 9.11 -13.48
CA GLY A 50 -0.72 10.31 -12.73
C GLY A 50 -1.81 11.38 -12.84
N GLY A 51 -2.34 11.83 -11.70
CA GLY A 51 -3.32 12.91 -11.62
C GLY A 51 -2.66 14.29 -11.56
N GLY A 52 -3.46 15.35 -11.64
CA GLY A 52 -3.01 16.75 -11.65
C GLY A 52 -2.46 17.29 -10.32
N GLY A 53 -1.82 16.46 -9.50
CA GLY A 53 -1.34 16.85 -8.18
C GLY A 53 0.01 16.25 -7.80
N THR A 54 0.72 16.93 -6.91
CA THR A 54 2.00 16.47 -6.36
C THR A 54 1.73 15.63 -5.12
N THR A 55 2.04 14.34 -5.19
CA THR A 55 2.05 13.43 -4.05
C THR A 55 3.48 13.29 -3.51
N THR A 56 3.59 12.98 -2.21
CA THR A 56 4.84 12.63 -1.54
C THR A 56 4.68 11.28 -0.86
N GLY A 57 5.77 10.54 -0.74
CA GLY A 57 5.82 9.27 -0.03
C GLY A 57 7.17 9.12 0.66
N ALA A 58 7.19 8.52 1.84
CA ALA A 58 8.41 8.20 2.56
C ALA A 58 8.28 6.87 3.31
N ILE A 59 9.40 6.17 3.45
CA ILE A 59 9.56 4.97 4.28
C ILE A 59 10.66 5.27 5.27
N ILE A 60 10.38 5.09 6.56
CA ILE A 60 11.34 5.32 7.64
C ILE A 60 11.45 4.06 8.49
N VAL A 61 12.66 3.53 8.62
CA VAL A 61 12.93 2.34 9.42
C VAL A 61 13.65 2.74 10.70
N ARG A 62 13.17 2.27 11.86
CA ARG A 62 13.77 2.50 13.18
C ARG A 62 13.90 1.20 13.93
N LEU A 63 14.98 1.06 14.71
CA LEU A 63 15.11 -0.08 15.61
C LEU A 63 14.02 -0.01 16.69
N LYS A 64 13.21 -1.06 16.83
CA LYS A 64 12.04 -1.03 17.72
C LYS A 64 12.44 -0.77 19.18
N SER A 65 13.55 -1.34 19.63
CA SER A 65 14.09 -1.15 20.99
C SER A 65 14.55 0.28 21.27
N ALA A 66 14.88 1.07 20.24
CA ALA A 66 15.26 2.47 20.36
C ALA A 66 14.05 3.43 20.42
N GLY A 67 12.84 2.93 20.17
CA GLY A 67 11.60 3.72 20.20
C GLY A 67 11.39 4.61 18.98
N THR A 68 10.20 5.19 18.86
CA THR A 68 9.76 5.99 17.69
C THR A 68 10.43 7.36 17.56
N GLY A 69 11.02 7.87 18.64
CA GLY A 69 11.82 9.11 18.65
C GLY A 69 13.28 8.93 18.21
N SER A 70 13.71 7.70 17.94
CA SER A 70 15.08 7.43 17.48
C SER A 70 15.29 7.88 16.03
N LEU A 71 16.57 8.09 15.69
CA LEU A 71 16.97 8.36 14.31
C LEU A 71 16.72 7.13 13.42
N PRO A 72 16.34 7.34 12.14
CA PRO A 72 16.23 6.24 11.18
C PRO A 72 17.54 5.48 11.05
N VAL A 73 17.46 4.17 10.87
CA VAL A 73 18.63 3.31 10.63
C VAL A 73 18.88 3.15 9.13
N THR A 74 20.15 3.01 8.74
CA THR A 74 20.56 2.74 7.35
C THR A 74 21.10 1.33 7.15
N SER A 75 21.18 0.53 8.22
CA SER A 75 21.63 -0.86 8.20
C SER A 75 20.80 -1.70 9.16
N TYR A 76 20.55 -2.96 8.80
CA TYR A 76 19.87 -3.91 9.66
C TYR A 76 20.87 -4.75 10.47
N ILE A 77 20.43 -5.22 11.64
CA ILE A 77 21.09 -6.19 12.49
C ILE A 77 20.23 -7.45 12.43
N ALA A 78 20.84 -8.60 12.14
CA ALA A 78 20.10 -9.84 12.02
C ALA A 78 19.41 -10.22 13.34
N GLY A 79 18.14 -10.60 13.27
CA GLY A 79 17.33 -10.99 14.43
C GLY A 79 16.63 -9.84 15.16
N GLU A 80 16.96 -8.58 14.84
CA GLU A 80 16.32 -7.42 15.45
C GLU A 80 14.95 -7.11 14.83
N THR A 81 14.08 -6.49 15.63
CA THR A 81 12.78 -5.99 15.16
C THR A 81 12.84 -4.50 14.88
N TYR A 82 12.22 -4.09 13.77
CA TYR A 82 12.17 -2.69 13.34
C TYR A 82 10.73 -2.20 13.24
N THR A 83 10.53 -0.92 13.51
CA THR A 83 9.31 -0.17 13.17
C THR A 83 9.50 0.44 11.79
N VAL A 84 8.58 0.18 10.87
CA VAL A 84 8.68 0.64 9.47
C VAL A 84 7.57 1.64 9.18
N THR A 85 7.82 2.92 9.41
CA THR A 85 6.80 3.92 9.16
C THR A 85 6.72 4.27 7.68
N ILE A 86 5.60 3.94 7.02
CA ILE A 86 5.25 4.47 5.70
C ILE A 86 4.39 5.72 5.91
N THR A 87 4.68 6.78 5.17
CA THR A 87 3.86 8.00 5.14
C THR A 87 3.58 8.41 3.71
N GLY A 88 2.34 8.79 3.42
CA GLY A 88 1.94 9.45 2.18
C GLY A 88 1.50 10.88 2.46
N GLY A 89 1.70 11.77 1.49
CA GLY A 89 1.23 13.15 1.54
C GLY A 89 0.88 13.67 0.16
N TYR A 90 0.23 14.82 0.11
CA TYR A 90 -0.11 15.51 -1.12
C TYR A 90 -0.29 17.00 -0.86
N LEU A 91 0.05 17.84 -1.83
CA LEU A 91 -0.08 19.30 -1.73
C LEU A 91 -1.38 19.83 -2.38
N THR A 92 -2.06 19.00 -3.16
CA THR A 92 -3.24 19.38 -3.97
C THR A 92 -4.55 19.10 -3.23
N ALA A 93 -5.47 20.07 -3.18
CA ALA A 93 -6.78 19.87 -2.54
C ALA A 93 -7.59 18.75 -3.22
N GLY A 94 -8.30 17.92 -2.43
CA GLY A 94 -9.22 16.90 -2.91
C GLY A 94 -8.66 15.48 -3.08
N LEU A 95 -7.46 15.18 -2.58
CA LEU A 95 -6.87 13.84 -2.56
C LEU A 95 -6.87 13.24 -1.14
N ASP A 96 -8.01 12.95 -0.54
CA ASP A 96 -8.08 12.72 0.92
C ASP A 96 -7.53 11.39 1.44
N ASP A 97 -7.26 10.44 0.54
CA ASP A 97 -6.80 9.10 0.88
C ASP A 97 -5.58 8.67 0.06
N PHE A 98 -4.85 7.68 0.56
CA PHE A 98 -3.80 7.01 -0.18
C PHE A 98 -3.81 5.49 0.05
N GLY A 99 -3.00 4.79 -0.75
CA GLY A 99 -2.73 3.37 -0.61
C GLY A 99 -1.26 3.09 -0.88
N PHE A 100 -0.79 1.92 -0.47
CA PHE A 100 0.57 1.47 -0.75
C PHE A 100 0.61 -0.04 -0.93
N GLN A 101 1.72 -0.50 -1.51
CA GLN A 101 2.18 -1.87 -1.43
C GLN A 101 3.69 -1.85 -1.12
N PHE A 102 4.12 -2.73 -0.23
CA PHE A 102 5.48 -2.80 0.28
C PHE A 102 5.97 -4.24 0.30
N THR A 103 7.26 -4.43 0.05
CA THR A 103 7.93 -5.71 0.21
C THR A 103 9.39 -5.53 0.59
N ALA A 104 9.95 -6.48 1.34
CA ALA A 104 11.34 -6.55 1.72
C ALA A 104 11.98 -7.74 0.99
N LEU A 105 12.97 -7.43 0.15
CA LEU A 105 13.73 -8.41 -0.61
C LEU A 105 15.20 -8.34 -0.22
N LYS A 106 15.89 -9.49 -0.29
CA LYS A 106 17.32 -9.55 -0.09
C LYS A 106 18.04 -8.99 -1.31
N GLY A 107 18.94 -8.03 -1.12
CA GLY A 107 19.65 -7.39 -2.23
C GLY A 107 20.55 -8.33 -3.04
N SER A 108 20.94 -9.49 -2.49
CA SER A 108 21.82 -10.45 -3.18
C SER A 108 21.12 -11.28 -4.27
N ASP A 109 19.84 -11.58 -4.09
CA ASP A 109 19.12 -12.57 -4.93
C ASP A 109 17.63 -12.25 -5.11
N ASN A 110 17.16 -11.11 -4.59
CA ASN A 110 15.76 -10.67 -4.63
C ASN A 110 14.76 -11.62 -3.97
N THR A 111 15.21 -12.55 -3.13
CA THR A 111 14.30 -13.41 -2.35
C THR A 111 13.61 -12.61 -1.26
N ALA A 112 12.33 -12.90 -1.00
CA ALA A 112 11.62 -12.27 0.10
C ALA A 112 12.24 -12.61 1.44
N THR A 113 12.35 -11.60 2.30
CA THR A 113 13.06 -11.71 3.57
C THR A 113 12.35 -11.00 4.71
N GLY A 114 12.65 -11.43 5.93
CA GLY A 114 11.99 -10.96 7.13
C GLY A 114 10.57 -11.50 7.31
N THR A 115 9.97 -11.05 8.41
CA THR A 115 8.59 -11.36 8.78
C THR A 115 7.93 -10.07 9.24
N TYR A 116 6.73 -9.79 8.75
CA TYR A 116 5.94 -8.65 9.20
C TYR A 116 5.08 -9.07 10.40
N SER A 117 4.95 -8.17 11.37
CA SER A 117 4.14 -8.40 12.56
C SER A 117 3.62 -7.08 13.09
N ASN A 118 2.58 -7.12 13.93
CA ASN A 118 1.99 -5.93 14.55
C ASN A 118 1.58 -4.86 13.51
N LEU A 119 0.99 -5.31 12.39
CA LEU A 119 0.50 -4.43 11.33
C LEU A 119 -0.62 -3.52 11.86
N GLY A 120 -0.69 -2.29 11.32
CA GLY A 120 -1.80 -1.38 11.58
C GLY A 120 -3.13 -1.93 11.08
N THR A 121 -4.24 -1.40 11.60
CA THR A 121 -5.59 -1.91 11.29
C THR A 121 -6.01 -1.75 9.82
N MET A 122 -5.45 -0.78 9.12
CA MET A 122 -5.74 -0.50 7.70
C MET A 122 -4.78 -1.22 6.73
N VAL A 123 -4.01 -2.19 7.24
CA VAL A 123 -2.94 -2.87 6.50
C VAL A 123 -3.07 -4.38 6.71
N HIS A 124 -2.74 -5.16 5.68
CA HIS A 124 -2.61 -6.61 5.80
C HIS A 124 -1.34 -7.13 5.13
N GLU A 125 -1.00 -8.38 5.44
CA GLU A 125 -0.02 -9.15 4.69
C GLU A 125 -0.73 -9.99 3.62
N PHE A 126 -0.16 -10.04 2.42
CA PHE A 126 -0.56 -10.95 1.36
C PHE A 126 0.65 -11.79 0.92
N ASN A 127 0.51 -13.11 0.96
CA ASN A 127 1.53 -14.05 0.49
C ASN A 127 1.34 -14.27 -1.01
N SER A 128 2.29 -13.75 -1.80
CA SER A 128 2.38 -14.01 -3.24
C SER A 128 3.35 -15.17 -3.51
N THR A 129 3.33 -15.75 -4.70
CA THR A 129 4.09 -16.96 -5.07
C THR A 129 5.59 -16.86 -4.74
N ASN A 130 6.20 -15.69 -4.90
CA ASN A 130 7.64 -15.47 -4.68
C ASN A 130 7.95 -14.31 -3.72
N THR A 131 6.92 -13.70 -3.11
CA THR A 131 7.13 -12.54 -2.23
C THR A 131 6.08 -12.40 -1.15
N LYS A 132 6.44 -11.71 -0.07
CA LYS A 132 5.52 -11.26 0.97
C LYS A 132 5.23 -9.78 0.77
N LEU A 133 3.97 -9.46 0.58
CA LEU A 133 3.49 -8.11 0.34
C LEU A 133 2.79 -7.59 1.60
N VAL A 134 3.01 -6.33 1.92
CA VAL A 134 2.20 -5.58 2.89
C VAL A 134 1.48 -4.51 2.10
N GLU A 135 0.16 -4.44 2.21
CA GLU A 135 -0.63 -3.45 1.50
C GLU A 135 -1.82 -3.00 2.33
N HIS A 136 -2.40 -1.88 1.89
CA HIS A 136 -3.62 -1.34 2.45
C HIS A 136 -4.80 -2.31 2.27
N ASN A 137 -5.64 -2.47 3.29
CA ASN A 137 -6.88 -3.26 3.24
C ASN A 137 -8.15 -2.37 3.16
N ALA A 138 -7.95 -1.06 3.23
CA ALA A 138 -8.93 0.00 3.07
C ALA A 138 -8.19 1.28 2.61
N ALA A 139 -8.93 2.27 2.10
CA ALA A 139 -8.37 3.59 1.82
C ALA A 139 -7.79 4.20 3.11
N ILE A 140 -6.57 4.74 3.04
CA ILE A 140 -5.87 5.28 4.20
C ILE A 140 -6.06 6.80 4.25
N PRO A 141 -6.74 7.36 5.28
CA PRO A 141 -7.01 8.80 5.35
C PRO A 141 -5.76 9.63 5.61
N LYS A 142 -5.75 10.85 5.06
CA LYS A 142 -4.72 11.89 5.22
C LYS A 142 -4.22 12.11 6.66
N THR A 143 -5.10 12.02 7.65
CA THR A 143 -4.88 12.60 8.99
C THR A 143 -4.26 11.66 10.02
N SER A 144 -3.82 10.45 9.65
CA SER A 144 -3.56 9.43 10.67
C SER A 144 -2.38 8.49 10.43
N GLY A 145 -1.17 9.04 10.40
CA GLY A 145 -0.09 8.46 11.21
C GLY A 145 0.88 7.50 10.53
N ALA A 146 1.75 6.91 11.34
CA ALA A 146 2.71 5.91 10.90
C ALA A 146 1.99 4.57 10.70
N TYR A 147 2.09 3.98 9.51
CA TYR A 147 1.28 2.79 9.17
C TYR A 147 1.97 1.43 9.38
N ILE A 148 3.19 1.42 9.92
CA ILE A 148 3.91 0.22 10.39
C ILE A 148 4.97 0.56 11.44
#